data_AF-A6VV82-F1
#
_entry.id   AF-A6VV82-F1
#
_cell.length_a   1.000
_cell.length_b   1.000
_cell.length_c   1.000
_cell.angle_alpha   90.00
_cell.angle_beta   90.00
_cell.angle_gamma   90.00
#
_symmetry.space_group_name_H-M   'P 1'
#
loop_
_entity.id
_entity.type
_entity.pdbx_description
1 polymer ?
#
loop_
_entity_poly.entity_id
_entity_poly.type
_entity_poly.pdbx_seq_one_letter_code
_entity_poly.pdbx_strand_id
1 'polypeptide(L)' 'MKSQYSPFAFDKGIDYDCYELVLGKKTIVLEWNNWFEWTLFGSEEVVCDLQVRFFLSK' A
#
# COMPACT_ATOMS: atom_id res chain seq x y z
N MET A 1 -19.29 9.54 0.17
CA MET A 1 -20.22 8.81 -0.71
C MET A 1 -19.54 7.49 -1.04
N LYS A 2 -19.96 6.36 -0.47
CA LYS A 2 -19.31 5.06 -0.73
C LYS A 2 -19.84 4.55 -2.07
N SER A 3 -18.97 4.33 -3.05
CA SER A 3 -19.33 3.75 -4.34
C SER A 3 -19.94 2.37 -4.11
N GLN A 4 -21.21 2.21 -4.48
CA GLN A 4 -21.92 0.94 -4.32
C GLN A 4 -21.61 0.08 -5.56
N TYR A 5 -21.04 -1.11 -5.34
CA TYR A 5 -20.64 -2.02 -6.42
C TYR A 5 -21.86 -2.61 -7.17
N SER A 6 -21.63 -3.03 -8.41
CA SER A 6 -22.63 -3.71 -9.26
C SER A 6 -23.13 -5.01 -8.60
N PRO A 7 -24.44 -5.32 -8.67
CA PRO A 7 -25.01 -6.57 -8.12
C PRO A 7 -24.55 -7.83 -8.86
N PHE A 8 -23.86 -7.70 -10.01
CA PHE A 8 -23.25 -8.80 -10.74
C PHE A 8 -21.73 -8.93 -10.49
N ALA A 9 -21.17 -8.12 -9.60
CA ALA A 9 -19.77 -8.28 -9.21
C ALA A 9 -19.62 -9.62 -8.49
N PHE A 10 -18.82 -10.51 -9.07
CA PHE A 10 -18.42 -11.76 -8.44
C PHE A 10 -17.54 -11.40 -7.24
N ASP A 11 -18.05 -11.61 -6.02
CA ASP A 11 -17.36 -11.30 -4.77
C ASP A 11 -16.25 -12.34 -4.54
N LYS A 12 -15.15 -12.23 -5.29
CA LYS A 12 -13.89 -12.75 -4.81
C LYS A 12 -13.55 -11.86 -3.62
N GLY A 13 -13.59 -12.42 -2.41
CA GLY A 13 -13.25 -11.69 -1.20
C GLY A 13 -12.01 -10.80 -1.44
N ILE A 14 -12.02 -9.62 -0.85
CA ILE A 14 -10.87 -8.73 -0.95
C ILE A 14 -9.70 -9.43 -0.26
N ASP A 15 -8.72 -9.88 -1.03
CA ASP A 15 -7.46 -10.32 -0.46
C ASP A 15 -6.75 -9.02 -0.05
N TYR A 16 -6.43 -8.91 1.24
CA TYR A 16 -5.86 -7.72 1.85
C TYR A 16 -4.69 -8.12 2.73
N ASP A 17 -3.51 -7.68 2.32
CA ASP A 17 -2.28 -7.88 3.08
C ASP A 17 -1.73 -6.52 3.50
N CYS A 18 -1.38 -6.39 4.77
CA CYS A 18 -0.82 -5.17 5.33
C CYS A 18 0.33 -5.49 6.27
N TYR A 19 1.49 -4.90 5.99
CA TYR A 19 2.69 -5.03 6.80
C TYR A 19 3.12 -3.67 7.31
N GLU A 20 3.35 -3.57 8.60
CA GLU A 20 3.94 -2.39 9.24
C GLU A 20 5.39 -2.70 9.63
N LEU A 21 6.33 -1.93 9.11
CA LEU A 21 7.76 -2.02 9.43
C LEU A 21 8.16 -0.79 10.24
N VAL A 22 8.66 -1.01 11.45
CA VAL A 22 9.01 0.06 12.40
C VAL A 22 10.49 -0.02 12.75
N LEU A 23 11.21 1.10 12.59
CA LEU A 23 12.59 1.27 13.03
C LEU A 23 12.76 2.59 13.78
N GLY A 24 12.79 2.52 15.11
CA GLY A 24 12.86 3.70 15.97
C GLY A 24 11.62 4.58 15.78
N LYS A 25 11.80 5.80 15.24
CA LYS A 25 10.71 6.75 14.95
C LYS A 25 10.21 6.69 13.49
N LYS A 26 10.76 5.79 12.68
CA LYS A 26 10.42 5.63 11.26
C LYS A 26 9.47 4.45 11.12
N THR A 27 8.36 4.68 10.42
CA THR A 27 7.35 3.65 10.14
C THR A 27 7.06 3.65 8.65
N ILE A 28 6.95 2.46 8.08
CA ILE A 28 6.50 2.22 6.72
C ILE A 28 5.36 1.22 6.77
N VAL A 29 4.34 1.46 5.96
CA VAL A 29 3.22 0.53 5.73
C VAL A 29 3.29 0.04 4.29
N LEU A 30 3.25 -1.26 4.10
CA LEU A 30 3.10 -1.90 2.79
C LEU A 30 1.72 -2.52 2.72
N GLU A 31 0.94 -2.11 1.74
CA GLU A 31 -0.45 -2.53 1.55
C GLU A 31 -0.60 -3.17 0.19
N TRP A 32 -1.16 -4.38 0.15
CA TRP A 32 -1.58 -5.02 -1.08
C TRP A 32 -3.07 -5.31 -1.03
N ASN A 33 -3.76 -5.04 -2.13
CA ASN A 33 -5.16 -5.37 -2.29
C ASN A 33 -5.44 -5.75 -3.76
N ASN A 34 -6.63 -6.29 -4.07
CA ASN A 34 -6.94 -6.73 -5.43
C ASN A 34 -6.93 -5.60 -6.50
N TRP A 35 -6.72 -4.34 -6.13
CA TRP A 35 -6.70 -3.17 -7.03
C TRP A 35 -5.30 -2.56 -7.16
N PHE A 36 -4.42 -2.77 -6.19
CA PHE A 36 -3.08 -2.19 -6.13
C PHE A 36 -2.07 -3.25 -5.72
N GLU A 37 -1.08 -3.47 -6.59
CA GLU A 37 0.07 -4.29 -6.28
C GLU A 37 1.02 -3.51 -5.37
N TRP A 38 1.05 -3.84 -4.06
CA TRP A 38 2.03 -3.39 -3.07
C TRP A 38 2.31 -1.88 -3.05
N THR A 39 1.42 -1.11 -2.43
CA THR A 39 1.59 0.32 -2.17
C THR A 39 2.38 0.56 -0.88
N LEU A 40 3.36 1.47 -0.93
CA LEU A 40 4.19 1.84 0.22
C LEU A 40 3.82 3.23 0.74
N PHE A 41 3.53 3.32 2.04
CA PHE A 41 3.24 4.56 2.75
C PHE A 41 4.25 4.80 3.87
N GLY A 42 4.57 6.06 4.13
CA GLY A 42 5.49 6.45 5.19
C GLY A 42 5.66 7.96 5.22
N SER A 43 6.51 8.47 6.11
CA SER A 43 6.91 9.87 6.03
C SER A 43 7.64 10.14 4.71
N GLU A 44 7.51 11.36 4.17
CA GLU A 44 8.14 11.75 2.91
C GLU A 44 9.66 11.51 2.95
N GLU A 45 10.32 11.84 4.07
CA GLU A 45 11.75 11.56 4.29
C GLU A 45 12.09 10.08 4.03
N VAL A 46 11.31 9.17 4.59
CA VAL A 46 11.56 7.73 4.50
C VAL A 46 11.25 7.20 3.10
N VAL A 47 10.15 7.64 2.50
CA VAL A 47 9.77 7.23 1.13
C VAL A 47 10.80 7.72 0.12
N CYS A 48 11.25 8.97 0.22
CA CYS A 48 12.29 9.51 -0.65
C CYS A 48 13.62 8.78 -0.48
N ASP A 49 14.05 8.48 0.75
CA ASP A 49 15.27 7.71 1.00
C ASP A 49 15.21 6.32 0.35
N LEU A 50 14.07 5.64 0.47
CA LEU A 50 13.84 4.35 -0.18
C LEU A 50 13.81 4.43 -1.71
N GLN A 51 13.16 5.46 -2.27
CA GLN A 51 13.14 5.68 -3.71
C GLN A 51 14.56 5.85 -4.28
N VAL A 52 15.41 6.62 -3.59
CA VAL A 52 16.80 6.80 -3.98
C VAL A 52 17.60 5.50 -3.83
N ARG A 53 17.48 4.82 -2.68
CA ARG A 53 18.27 3.62 -2.37
C ARG A 53 17.96 2.44 -3.26
N PHE A 54 16.69 2.26 -3.62
CA PHE A 54 16.21 1.14 -4.42
C PHE A 54 15.90 1.52 -5.87
N PHE A 55 16.21 2.75 -6.28
CA PHE A 55 15.97 3.26 -7.64
C PHE A 55 14.51 3.08 -8.10
N LEU A 56 13.57 3.31 -7.18
CA LEU A 56 12.14 3.15 -7.47
C LEU A 56 11.64 4.32 -8.32
N SER A 57 11.06 4.03 -9.48
CA SER A 57 10.35 5.03 -10.28
C SER A 57 8.93 5.23 -9.75
N LYS A 58 8.40 6.43 -9.98
CA LYS A 58 7.02 6.79 -9.65
C LYS A 58 6.02 6.11 -10.57
#